data_AF-A0A3B9NAQ8-F1
#
_entry.id   AF-A0A3B9NAQ8-F1
#
_cell.length_a   1.000
_cell.length_b   1.000
_cell.length_c   1.000
_cell.angle_alpha   90.00
_cell.angle_beta   90.00
_cell.angle_gamma   90.00
#
_symmetry.space_group_name_H-M   'P 1'
#
loop_
_entity.id
_entity.type
_entity.pdbx_description
1 polymer ?
#
loop_
_entity_poly.entity_id
_entity_poly.type
_entity_poly.pdbx_seq_one_letter_code
_entity_poly.pdbx_strand_id
1 'polypeptide(L)'
;MTWKKINAGEAVPKGGLNMCYMKVVVPNFPMQGEATFISILKDKVRANVHIDYDYSIIDALAFIKQAKFLGKANVDADNEEAIGKSFEMAENMVIDKRIKDVAKRIFVDEDIVELDQTEIENHLLA
;
A
#
# COMPACT_ATOMS: atom_id res chain seq x y z
N MET A 1 6.02 -13.84 -39.78
CA MET A 1 5.81 -13.61 -38.34
C MET A 1 4.52 -14.27 -37.93
N THR A 2 4.59 -15.33 -37.13
CA THR A 2 3.43 -16.09 -36.65
C THR A 2 3.11 -15.61 -35.24
N TRP A 3 2.05 -14.83 -35.10
CA TRP A 3 1.56 -14.38 -33.80
C TRP A 3 0.81 -15.51 -33.11
N LYS A 4 1.11 -15.77 -31.83
CA LYS A 4 0.39 -16.74 -30.99
C LYS A 4 -0.16 -16.03 -29.75
N LYS A 5 -1.47 -16.20 -29.50
CA LYS A 5 -2.14 -15.68 -28.30
C LYS A 5 -1.71 -16.50 -27.08
N ILE A 6 -1.31 -15.81 -26.01
CA ILE A 6 -0.96 -16.41 -24.71
C ILE A 6 -2.18 -16.28 -23.80
N ASN A 7 -2.52 -17.35 -23.07
CA ASN A 7 -3.67 -17.34 -22.17
C ASN A 7 -3.31 -16.74 -20.81
N ALA A 8 -4.33 -16.28 -20.07
CA ALA A 8 -4.12 -15.74 -18.72
C ALA A 8 -3.51 -16.80 -17.80
N GLY A 9 -2.40 -16.45 -17.12
CA GLY A 9 -1.67 -17.35 -16.22
C GLY A 9 -0.53 -18.14 -16.87
N GLU A 10 -0.38 -18.11 -18.19
CA GLU A 10 0.77 -18.72 -18.87
C GLU A 10 1.99 -17.80 -18.86
N ALA A 11 3.18 -18.41 -18.72
CA ALA A 11 4.44 -17.69 -18.73
C ALA A 11 4.77 -17.16 -20.14
N VAL A 12 5.07 -15.87 -20.24
CA VAL A 12 5.51 -15.25 -21.49
C VAL A 12 6.88 -15.84 -21.88
N PRO A 13 7.05 -16.34 -23.12
CA PRO A 13 8.32 -16.90 -23.59
C PRO A 13 9.44 -15.87 -23.45
N LYS A 14 10.52 -16.23 -22.75
CA LYS A 14 11.71 -15.39 -22.59
C LYS A 14 12.48 -15.37 -23.91
N GLY A 15 12.16 -14.42 -24.78
CA GLY A 15 12.96 -14.10 -25.97
C GLY A 15 14.34 -13.58 -25.54
N GLY A 16 15.40 -14.13 -26.13
CA GLY A 16 16.79 -14.05 -25.66
C GLY A 16 17.51 -12.69 -25.67
N LEU A 17 16.81 -11.57 -25.51
CA LEU A 17 17.43 -10.24 -25.36
C LEU A 17 16.75 -9.32 -24.34
N ASN A 18 15.59 -9.68 -23.79
CA ASN A 18 14.99 -8.97 -22.67
C ASN A 18 15.18 -9.79 -21.40
N MET A 19 16.17 -9.43 -20.59
CA MET A 19 16.19 -9.88 -19.19
C MET A 19 14.84 -9.50 -18.58
N CYS A 20 14.25 -10.36 -17.74
CA CYS A 20 12.91 -10.15 -17.16
C CYS A 20 12.91 -9.02 -16.11
N TYR A 21 13.37 -7.83 -16.45
CA TYR A 21 13.17 -6.62 -15.68
C TYR A 21 11.91 -5.93 -16.16
N MET A 22 11.13 -5.46 -15.20
CA MET A 22 9.98 -4.60 -15.42
C MET A 22 10.35 -3.25 -14.85
N LYS A 23 10.36 -2.20 -15.69
CA LYS A 23 10.50 -0.83 -15.18
C LYS A 23 9.14 -0.38 -14.69
N VAL A 24 9.07 -0.01 -13.42
CA VAL A 24 7.89 0.61 -12.79
C VAL A 24 8.34 1.96 -12.25
N VAL A 25 7.60 3.01 -12.62
CA VAL A 25 7.80 4.35 -12.07
C VAL A 25 7.05 4.42 -10.75
N VAL A 26 7.70 4.94 -9.71
CA VAL A 26 7.13 5.07 -8.36
C VAL A 26 7.20 6.56 -7.96
N PRO A 27 6.13 7.13 -7.37
CA PRO A 27 6.14 8.50 -6.88
C PRO A 27 7.23 8.72 -5.82
N ASN A 28 7.88 9.90 -5.88
CA ASN A 28 8.89 10.33 -4.90
C ASN A 28 8.47 11.65 -4.20
N PHE A 29 7.18 11.85 -4.02
CA PHE A 29 6.61 12.98 -3.31
C PHE A 29 5.66 12.48 -2.22
N PRO A 30 5.43 13.27 -1.14
CA PRO A 30 4.47 12.89 -0.11
C PRO A 30 3.06 12.79 -0.71
N MET A 31 2.36 11.72 -0.37
CA MET A 31 0.99 11.44 -0.76
C MET A 31 0.12 11.39 0.49
N GLN A 32 -1.18 11.68 0.32
CA GLN A 32 -2.14 11.70 1.42
C GLN A 32 -3.11 10.55 1.27
N GLY A 33 -3.51 9.97 2.40
CA GLY A 33 -4.40 8.83 2.47
C GLY A 33 -5.37 8.90 3.63
N GLU A 34 -6.46 8.15 3.49
CA GLU A 34 -7.50 8.02 4.51
C GLU A 34 -7.78 6.53 4.76
N ALA A 35 -7.81 6.12 6.03
CA ALA A 35 -8.21 4.78 6.45
C ALA A 35 -9.36 4.84 7.46
N THR A 36 -10.49 4.25 7.10
CA THR A 36 -11.62 4.04 8.04
C THR A 36 -11.78 2.55 8.34
N PHE A 37 -11.79 2.18 9.63
CA PHE A 37 -12.00 0.80 10.06
C PHE A 37 -12.57 0.68 11.47
N ILE A 38 -13.18 -0.48 11.73
CA ILE A 38 -13.70 -0.82 13.05
C ILE A 38 -12.61 -1.58 13.82
N SER A 39 -12.28 -1.08 15.01
CA SER A 39 -11.42 -1.75 15.97
C SER A 39 -12.20 -2.23 17.20
N ILE A 40 -11.63 -3.17 17.93
CA ILE A 40 -12.16 -3.64 19.21
C ILE A 40 -11.14 -3.23 20.26
N LEU A 41 -11.59 -2.43 21.22
CA LEU A 41 -10.82 -2.02 22.38
C LEU A 41 -10.95 -3.07 23.50
N LYS A 42 -10.24 -2.83 24.60
CA LYS A 42 -10.41 -3.59 25.84
C LYS A 42 -11.89 -3.73 26.21
N ASP A 43 -12.24 -4.84 26.83
CA ASP A 43 -13.62 -5.19 27.22
C ASP A 43 -14.63 -5.27 26.07
N LYS A 44 -14.14 -5.55 24.84
CA LYS A 44 -14.94 -5.75 23.62
C LYS A 44 -15.71 -4.50 23.19
N VAL A 45 -15.26 -3.32 23.59
CA VAL A 45 -15.83 -2.05 23.14
C VAL A 45 -15.52 -1.86 21.65
N ARG A 46 -16.55 -1.68 20.83
CA ARG A 46 -16.39 -1.46 19.39
C ARG A 46 -16.14 0.02 19.13
N ALA A 47 -15.00 0.35 18.55
CA ALA A 47 -14.64 1.70 18.13
C ALA A 47 -14.63 1.81 16.61
N ASN A 48 -15.15 2.92 16.08
CA ASN A 48 -14.98 3.29 14.69
C ASN A 48 -13.80 4.27 14.62
N VAL A 49 -12.75 3.88 13.91
CA VAL A 49 -11.50 4.62 13.84
C VAL A 49 -11.36 5.18 12.43
N HIS A 50 -11.09 6.49 12.36
CA HIS A 50 -10.83 7.22 11.14
C HIS A 50 -9.46 7.87 11.27
N ILE A 51 -8.59 7.64 10.29
CA ILE A 51 -7.19 8.10 10.31
C ILE A 51 -6.88 8.75 8.97
N ASP A 52 -6.50 10.01 9.03
CA ASP A 52 -5.87 10.75 7.94
C ASP A 52 -4.34 10.66 8.11
N TYR A 53 -3.63 10.34 7.03
CA TYR A 53 -2.17 10.17 7.08
C TYR A 53 -1.47 10.65 5.82
N ASP A 54 -0.28 11.22 6.00
CA ASP A 54 0.65 11.49 4.91
C ASP A 54 1.72 10.39 4.85
N TYR A 55 2.07 9.92 3.66
CA TYR A 55 3.07 8.88 3.48
C TYR A 55 4.01 9.16 2.29
N SER A 56 5.19 8.55 2.34
CA SER A 56 6.15 8.57 1.24
C SER A 56 6.76 7.17 1.05
N ILE A 57 7.08 6.82 -0.19
CA ILE A 57 7.65 5.50 -0.51
C ILE A 57 9.17 5.59 -0.39
N ILE A 58 9.71 5.10 0.72
CA ILE A 58 11.16 5.08 0.99
C ILE A 58 11.89 3.88 0.35
N ASP A 59 11.20 2.75 0.19
CA ASP A 59 11.73 1.53 -0.47
C ASP A 59 10.73 1.06 -1.53
N ALA A 60 11.02 1.45 -2.77
CA ALA A 60 10.21 1.11 -3.93
C ALA A 60 10.13 -0.41 -4.19
N LEU A 61 11.20 -1.17 -3.92
CA LEU A 61 11.23 -2.60 -4.18
C LEU A 61 10.37 -3.37 -3.18
N ALA A 62 10.44 -3.01 -1.89
CA ALA A 62 9.57 -3.59 -0.87
C ALA A 62 8.10 -3.29 -1.15
N PHE A 63 7.80 -2.06 -1.60
CA PHE A 63 6.45 -1.64 -1.97
C PHE A 63 5.90 -2.42 -3.17
N ILE A 64 6.64 -2.49 -4.29
CA ILE A 64 6.23 -3.23 -5.49
C ILE A 64 6.07 -4.74 -5.21
N LYS A 65 6.89 -5.33 -4.33
CA LYS A 65 6.73 -6.75 -3.93
C LYS A 65 5.35 -7.02 -3.30
N GLN A 66 4.81 -6.06 -2.55
CA GLN A 66 3.50 -6.17 -1.91
C GLN A 66 2.37 -5.79 -2.87
N ALA A 67 2.62 -4.90 -3.82
CA ALA A 67 1.63 -4.42 -4.78
C ALA A 67 2.06 -4.69 -6.23
N LYS A 68 2.17 -5.98 -6.59
CA LYS A 68 2.71 -6.44 -7.90
C LYS A 68 1.90 -6.01 -9.12
N PHE A 69 0.67 -5.53 -8.92
CA PHE A 69 -0.21 -5.01 -9.97
C PHE A 69 -0.03 -3.51 -10.21
N LEU A 70 0.84 -2.84 -9.44
CA LEU A 70 1.09 -1.42 -9.57
C LEU A 70 2.04 -1.06 -10.70
N GLY A 71 1.73 0.08 -11.30
CA GLY A 71 2.53 0.69 -12.34
C GLY A 71 2.25 0.10 -13.71
N LYS A 72 2.18 0.97 -14.71
CA LYS A 72 2.16 0.53 -16.10
C LYS A 72 3.58 0.13 -16.48
N ALA A 73 3.77 -1.14 -16.79
CA ALA A 73 5.09 -1.69 -17.10
C ALA A 73 5.73 -0.92 -18.27
N ASN A 74 6.98 -0.50 -18.09
CA ASN A 74 7.81 0.14 -19.10
C ASN A 74 7.26 1.48 -19.63
N VAL A 75 6.59 2.23 -18.78
CA VAL A 75 6.20 3.62 -19.08
C VAL A 75 7.29 4.59 -18.58
N ASP A 76 7.43 5.70 -19.27
CA ASP A 76 8.36 6.77 -18.88
C ASP A 76 7.84 7.53 -17.65
N ALA A 77 8.75 8.12 -16.87
CA ALA A 77 8.38 8.89 -15.68
C ALA A 77 7.65 10.20 -16.04
N ASP A 78 7.91 10.73 -17.24
CA ASP A 78 7.30 11.97 -17.72
C ASP A 78 5.90 11.77 -18.33
N ASN A 79 5.39 10.53 -18.35
CA ASN A 79 4.07 10.22 -18.88
C ASN A 79 3.03 10.20 -17.75
N GLU A 80 1.97 11.00 -17.86
CA GLU A 80 0.87 11.07 -16.88
C GLU A 80 0.21 9.70 -16.61
N GLU A 81 0.23 8.78 -17.58
CA GLU A 81 -0.28 7.42 -17.41
C GLU A 81 0.59 6.53 -16.49
N ALA A 82 1.80 6.97 -16.13
CA ALA A 82 2.69 6.26 -15.21
C ALA A 82 2.21 6.35 -13.76
N ILE A 83 1.62 7.49 -13.39
CA ILE A 83 1.08 7.79 -12.05
C ILE A 83 -0.45 7.84 -12.16
N GLY A 84 -1.06 6.69 -12.44
CA GLY A 84 -2.51 6.55 -12.52
C GLY A 84 -3.16 6.19 -11.16
N LYS A 85 -4.49 6.13 -11.15
CA LYS A 85 -5.37 5.67 -10.03
C LYS A 85 -5.01 4.30 -9.43
N SER A 86 -4.10 3.56 -10.06
CA SER A 86 -3.61 2.29 -9.54
C SER A 86 -2.89 2.44 -8.20
N PHE A 87 -2.18 3.55 -7.97
CA PHE A 87 -1.48 3.80 -6.69
C PHE A 87 -2.45 3.99 -5.52
N GLU A 88 -3.55 4.71 -5.72
CA GLU A 88 -4.66 4.86 -4.76
C GLU A 88 -5.27 3.49 -4.38
N MET A 89 -5.42 2.57 -5.33
CA MET A 89 -5.91 1.22 -5.02
C MET A 89 -4.91 0.37 -4.22
N ALA A 90 -3.60 0.59 -4.40
CA ALA A 90 -2.62 -0.15 -3.62
C ALA A 90 -2.35 0.43 -2.24
N GLU A 91 -2.58 1.73 -2.06
CA GLU A 91 -2.65 2.37 -0.75
C GLU A 91 -3.67 1.64 0.13
N ASN A 92 -4.89 1.45 -0.39
CA ASN A 92 -5.97 0.67 0.24
C ASN A 92 -5.60 -0.79 0.55
N MET A 93 -4.60 -1.37 -0.12
CA MET A 93 -4.22 -2.77 0.06
C MET A 93 -2.99 -2.95 0.97
N VAL A 94 -2.01 -2.05 0.88
CA VAL A 94 -0.72 -2.17 1.56
C VAL A 94 -0.69 -1.29 2.79
N ILE A 95 -1.02 -0.01 2.65
CA ILE A 95 -0.86 0.98 3.72
C ILE A 95 -2.01 0.84 4.70
N ASP A 96 -3.24 0.83 4.18
CA ASP A 96 -4.46 0.55 4.93
C ASP A 96 -4.36 -0.73 5.77
N LYS A 97 -3.82 -1.81 5.18
CA LYS A 97 -3.63 -3.08 5.89
C LYS A 97 -2.62 -2.93 7.03
N ARG A 98 -1.49 -2.26 6.79
CA ARG A 98 -0.47 -2.05 7.82
C ARG A 98 -1.00 -1.17 8.95
N ILE A 99 -1.71 -0.09 8.64
CA ILE A 99 -2.33 0.79 9.63
C ILE A 99 -3.36 -0.01 10.45
N LYS A 100 -4.22 -0.80 9.80
CA LYS A 100 -5.18 -1.68 10.49
C LYS A 100 -4.49 -2.70 11.40
N ASP A 101 -3.39 -3.31 10.95
CA ASP A 101 -2.66 -4.33 11.72
C ASP A 101 -1.87 -3.75 12.91
N VAL A 102 -1.40 -2.50 12.81
CA VAL A 102 -0.76 -1.77 13.92
C VAL A 102 -1.82 -1.28 14.90
N ALA A 103 -2.86 -0.61 14.40
CA ALA A 103 -3.96 -0.10 15.19
C ALA A 103 -4.67 -1.20 15.99
N LYS A 104 -4.95 -2.36 15.39
CA LYS A 104 -5.54 -3.49 16.11
C LYS A 104 -4.66 -4.00 17.24
N ARG A 105 -3.33 -3.96 17.10
CA ARG A 105 -2.42 -4.38 18.17
C ARG A 105 -2.44 -3.41 19.34
N ILE A 106 -2.45 -2.11 19.04
CA ILE A 106 -2.47 -1.06 20.07
C ILE A 106 -3.82 -1.09 20.80
N PHE A 107 -4.93 -1.07 20.04
CA PHE A 107 -6.26 -0.90 20.64
C PHE A 107 -6.74 -2.09 21.49
N VAL A 108 -6.27 -3.32 21.28
CA VAL A 108 -6.76 -4.48 22.03
C VAL A 108 -6.53 -4.36 23.54
N ASP A 109 -5.46 -3.69 23.95
CA ASP A 109 -5.08 -3.56 25.36
C ASP A 109 -5.51 -2.22 25.98
N GLU A 110 -5.92 -1.25 25.15
CA GLU A 110 -6.26 0.10 25.57
C GLU A 110 -7.70 0.23 26.10
N ASP A 111 -7.85 0.97 27.19
CA ASP A 111 -9.15 1.35 27.77
C ASP A 111 -9.64 2.65 27.12
N ILE A 112 -10.90 2.67 26.67
CA ILE A 112 -11.50 3.85 26.03
C ILE A 112 -11.51 5.09 26.93
N VAL A 113 -11.55 4.92 28.26
CA VAL A 113 -11.61 6.04 29.20
C VAL A 113 -10.23 6.67 29.43
N GLU A 114 -9.17 5.85 29.35
CA GLU A 114 -7.79 6.27 29.60
C GLU A 114 -7.02 6.56 28.30
N LEU A 115 -7.62 6.28 27.14
CA LEU A 115 -7.02 6.48 25.83
C LEU A 115 -6.68 7.96 25.56
N ASP A 116 -5.39 8.28 25.55
CA ASP A 116 -4.86 9.57 25.09
C ASP A 116 -4.31 9.45 23.67
N GLN A 117 -4.84 10.28 22.77
CA GLN A 117 -4.40 10.34 21.38
C GLN A 117 -2.90 10.68 21.27
N THR A 118 -2.40 11.55 22.13
CA THR A 118 -1.00 12.01 22.15
C THR A 118 -0.05 10.86 22.48
N GLU A 119 -0.42 10.00 23.43
CA GLU A 119 0.39 8.85 23.81
C GLU A 119 0.46 7.82 22.69
N ILE A 120 -0.64 7.60 21.98
CA ILE A 120 -0.68 6.72 20.80
C ILE A 120 0.20 7.26 19.68
N GLU A 121 0.09 8.56 19.37
CA GLU A 121 0.90 9.20 18.34
C GLU A 121 2.40 9.13 18.69
N ASN A 122 2.76 9.36 19.95
CA ASN A 122 4.14 9.22 20.42
C ASN A 122 4.64 7.77 20.32
N HIS A 123 3.80 6.77 20.59
CA HIS A 123 4.15 5.37 20.46
C HIS A 123 4.37 4.94 18.99
N LEU A 124 3.65 5.57 18.05
CA LEU A 124 3.78 5.31 16.61
C LEU A 124 5.00 5.98 15.98
N LEU A 125 5.47 7.10 16.54
CA LEU A 125 6.63 7.86 16.06
C LEU A 125 7.98 7.36 16.61
N ALA A 126 7.97 6.51 17.64
CA ALA A 126 9.16 5.94 18.29
C ALA A 126 9.67 4.67 17.59
#